data_AF-A0A2D4RYL7-F1
#
_entry.id   AF-A0A2D4RYL7-F1
#
_cell.length_a   1.000
_cell.length_b   1.000
_cell.length_c   1.000
_cell.angle_alpha   90.00
_cell.angle_beta   90.00
_cell.angle_gamma   90.00
#
_symmetry.space_group_name_H-M   'P 1'
#
loop_
_entity.id
_entity.type
_entity.pdbx_description
1 polymer ?
#
loop_
_entity_poly.entity_id
_entity_poly.type
_entity_poly.pdbx_seq_one_letter_code
_entity_poly.pdbx_strand_id
1 'polypeptide(L)' 'MTDSYCSSVLYVKGELVDLHNLCLGIVGSRSCTNYGRDQTKRLVYELAELVPDAFAISGLARGIDTVEHEASLESG' A
#
# COMPACT_ATOMS: atom_id res chain seq x y z
N MET A 1 -23.88 2.08 18.99
CA MET A 1 -22.66 2.08 19.83
C MET A 1 -21.65 1.25 19.06
N THR A 2 -20.78 1.90 18.29
CA THR A 2 -19.84 1.24 17.37
C THR A 2 -18.79 0.52 18.17
N ASP A 3 -18.85 -0.81 18.17
CA ASP A 3 -17.85 -1.68 18.77
C ASP A 3 -16.57 -1.57 17.93
N SER A 4 -15.70 -0.62 18.29
CA SER A 4 -14.46 -0.36 17.57
C SER A 4 -13.37 -1.24 18.17
N TYR A 5 -13.13 -2.39 17.55
CA TYR A 5 -12.00 -3.25 17.88
C TYR A 5 -10.74 -2.65 17.25
N CYS A 6 -10.07 -1.77 18.01
CA CYS A 6 -8.73 -1.31 17.72
C CYS A 6 -7.73 -2.15 18.53
N SER A 7 -6.60 -2.51 17.94
CA SER A 7 -5.53 -3.18 18.68
C SER A 7 -4.98 -2.24 19.76
N SER A 8 -4.84 -2.73 21.00
CA SER A 8 -4.26 -1.93 22.10
C SER A 8 -2.75 -1.74 21.96
N VAL A 9 -2.09 -2.61 21.20
CA VAL A 9 -0.63 -2.59 20.95
C VAL A 9 -0.36 -2.98 19.51
N LEU A 10 0.58 -2.30 18.86
CA LEU A 10 1.13 -2.66 17.54
C LEU A 10 2.63 -2.90 17.66
N TYR A 11 3.10 -4.00 17.09
CA TYR A 11 4.53 -4.30 16.98
C TYR A 11 5.02 -3.85 15.60
N VAL A 12 6.17 -3.18 15.57
CA VAL A 12 6.73 -2.60 14.35
C VAL A 12 8.13 -3.11 14.14
N LYS A 13 8.45 -3.43 12.88
CA LYS A 13 9.80 -3.72 12.43
C LYS A 13 10.13 -2.80 11.26
N GLY A 14 11.25 -2.08 11.36
CA GLY A 14 11.62 -1.02 10.42
C GLY A 14 11.43 0.35 11.05
N GLU A 15 11.39 1.37 10.21
CA GLU A 15 11.17 2.75 10.64
C GLU A 15 9.69 3.10 10.57
N LEU A 16 9.20 3.77 11.61
CA LEU A 16 7.87 4.35 11.58
C LEU A 16 7.92 5.62 10.73
N VAL A 17 7.05 5.66 9.73
CA VAL A 17 6.84 6.84 8.90
C VAL A 17 5.98 7.88 9.62
N ASP A 18 6.01 9.12 9.14
CA ASP A 18 5.08 10.13 9.62
C ASP A 18 3.65 9.76 9.21
N LEU A 19 2.88 9.28 10.20
CA LEU A 19 1.49 8.85 10.01
C LEU A 19 0.53 10.01 9.72
N HIS A 20 1.00 11.26 9.74
CA HIS A 20 0.23 12.41 9.28
C HIS A 20 0.22 12.56 7.76
N ASN A 21 1.12 11.88 7.05
CA ASN A 21 1.11 11.86 5.59
C ASN A 21 -0.07 11.04 5.05
N LEU A 22 -0.40 11.27 3.78
CA LEU A 22 -1.45 10.53 3.11
C LEU A 22 -1.11 9.03 3.07
N CYS A 23 -1.92 8.23 3.76
CA CYS A 23 -1.81 6.78 3.74
C CYS A 23 -2.92 6.18 2.86
N LEU A 24 -2.55 5.48 1.79
CA LEU A 24 -3.50 4.84 0.88
C LEU A 24 -3.43 3.31 0.97
N GLY A 25 -4.55 2.68 1.35
CA GLY A 25 -4.68 1.23 1.32
C GLY A 25 -4.91 0.72 -0.10
N ILE A 26 -3.96 -0.04 -0.65
CA ILE A 26 -4.09 -0.67 -1.97
C ILE A 26 -4.21 -2.18 -1.77
N VAL A 27 -5.36 -2.73 -2.16
CA VAL A 27 -5.68 -4.16 -1.98
C VAL A 27 -6.25 -4.73 -3.27
N GLY A 28 -6.12 -6.03 -3.47
CA GLY A 28 -6.80 -6.69 -4.58
C GLY A 28 -6.64 -8.20 -4.65
N SER A 29 -6.86 -8.75 -5.84
CA SER A 29 -6.88 -10.20 -6.05
C SER A 29 -5.52 -10.85 -5.79
N ARG A 30 -5.54 -12.01 -5.10
CA ARG A 30 -4.36 -12.88 -4.92
C ARG A 30 -3.89 -13.57 -6.20
N SER A 31 -4.75 -13.60 -7.21
CA SER A 31 -4.49 -14.14 -8.55
C SER A 31 -4.85 -13.07 -9.58
N CYS A 32 -4.11 -11.96 -9.57
CA CYS A 32 -4.35 -10.84 -10.48
C CYS A 32 -3.98 -11.19 -11.93
N THR A 33 -4.72 -10.64 -12.88
CA THR A 33 -4.39 -10.70 -14.31
C THR A 33 -3.20 -9.78 -14.61
N ASN A 34 -2.56 -9.95 -15.77
CA ASN A 34 -1.51 -9.04 -16.22
C ASN A 34 -2.02 -7.60 -16.30
N TYR A 35 -3.23 -7.39 -16.83
CA TYR A 35 -3.87 -6.07 -16.82
C TYR A 35 -3.97 -5.49 -15.40
N GLY A 36 -4.39 -6.30 -14.43
CA GLY A 36 -4.45 -5.87 -13.03
C GLY A 36 -3.07 -5.46 -12.50
N ARG A 37 -2.01 -6.21 -12.83
CA ARG A 37 -0.63 -5.84 -12.48
C ARG A 37 -0.24 -4.49 -13.08
N ASP A 38 -0.48 -4.31 -14.38
CA ASP A 38 -0.08 -3.10 -15.10
C ASP A 38 -0.81 -1.86 -14.58
N GLN A 39 -2.12 -2.00 -14.27
CA GLN A 39 -2.88 -0.91 -13.69
C GLN A 39 -2.42 -0.58 -12.27
N THR A 40 -2.08 -1.58 -11.45
CA THR A 40 -1.52 -1.32 -10.11
C THR A 40 -0.21 -0.56 -10.20
N LYS A 41 0.73 -0.99 -11.07
CA LYS A 41 1.99 -0.27 -11.26
C LYS A 41 1.75 1.18 -11.67
N ARG A 42 0.90 1.38 -12.67
CA ARG A 42 0.54 2.72 -13.16
C ARG A 42 -0.03 3.60 -12.04
N LEU A 43 -0.98 3.09 -11.25
CA LEU A 43 -1.58 3.83 -10.15
C LEU A 43 -0.55 4.24 -9.10
N VAL A 44 0.36 3.33 -8.74
CA VAL A 44 1.41 3.60 -7.74
C VAL A 44 2.38 4.66 -8.24
N TYR A 45 2.83 4.56 -9.50
CA TYR A 45 3.73 5.56 -10.07
C TYR A 45 3.06 6.93 -10.20
N GLU A 46 1.82 7.00 -10.69
CA GLU A 46 1.07 8.25 -10.75
C GLU A 46 0.86 8.85 -9.36
N LEU A 47 0.62 8.02 -8.33
CA LEU A 47 0.51 8.48 -6.95
C LEU A 47 1.82 9.07 -6.43
N ALA A 48 2.95 8.38 -6.66
CA ALA A 48 4.27 8.85 -6.25
C ALA A 48 4.66 10.18 -6.93
N GLU A 49 4.28 10.34 -8.20
CA GLU A 49 4.51 11.60 -8.93
C GLU A 49 3.62 12.75 -8.40
N LEU A 50 2.36 12.47 -8.08
CA LEU A 50 1.40 13.49 -7.65
C LEU A 50 1.54 13.87 -6.18
N VAL A 51 1.92 12.92 -5.33
CA VAL A 51 2.04 13.08 -3.88
C VAL A 51 3.31 12.36 -3.39
N PRO A 52 4.50 12.98 -3.51
CA PRO A 52 5.78 12.33 -3.22
C PRO A 52 5.94 11.75 -1.81
N ASP A 53 5.22 12.31 -0.83
CA ASP A 53 5.30 11.90 0.58
C ASP A 53 4.17 10.94 1.00
N ALA A 54 3.37 10.43 0.04
CA ALA A 54 2.31 9.47 0.33
C ALA A 54 2.86 8.07 0.64
N PHE A 55 2.18 7.35 1.53
CA PHE A 55 2.49 5.97 1.87
C PHE A 55 1.43 5.03 1.32
N ALA A 56 1.86 4.07 0.50
CA ALA A 56 1.03 2.96 0.09
C ALA A 56 1.12 1.83 1.13
N ILE A 57 -0.04 1.32 1.55
CA ILE A 57 -0.17 0.32 2.62
C ILE A 57 -0.92 -0.89 2.07
N SER A 58 -0.35 -2.08 2.29
CA SER A 58 -0.97 -3.34 1.87
C SER A 58 -0.67 -4.50 2.81
N GLY A 59 -1.27 -5.66 2.52
CA GLY A 59 -1.29 -6.85 3.38
C GLY A 59 -0.19 -7.87 3.10
N LEU A 60 0.79 -7.54 2.23
CA LEU A 60 1.86 -8.46 1.78
C LEU A 60 1.33 -9.77 1.16
N ALA A 61 0.08 -9.81 0.71
CA ALA A 61 -0.44 -10.98 0.01
C ALA A 61 0.22 -11.15 -1.36
N ARG A 62 0.09 -12.34 -1.95
CA ARG A 62 0.38 -12.52 -3.39
C ARG A 62 -0.56 -11.66 -4.22
N GLY A 63 -0.17 -11.32 -5.45
CA GLY A 63 -1.03 -10.61 -6.40
C GLY A 63 -0.87 -9.10 -6.30
N ILE A 64 -1.99 -8.38 -6.15
CA ILE A 64 -2.00 -6.90 -6.17
C ILE A 64 -1.11 -6.31 -5.06
N ASP A 65 -1.21 -6.79 -3.82
CA ASP A 65 -0.37 -6.32 -2.71
C ASP A 65 1.13 -6.46 -3.01
N THR A 66 1.55 -7.57 -3.63
CA THR A 66 2.97 -7.74 -4.03
C THR A 66 3.38 -6.71 -5.07
N VAL A 67 2.54 -6.51 -6.09
CA VAL A 67 2.84 -5.58 -7.20
C VAL A 67 2.86 -4.14 -6.73
N GLU A 68 2.00 -3.78 -5.78
CA GLU A 68 2.01 -2.45 -5.19
C GLU A 68 3.28 -2.19 -4.38
N HIS A 69 3.69 -3.12 -3.51
CA HIS A 69 4.95 -2.97 -2.76
C HIS A 69 6.17 -2.90 -3.69
N GLU A 70 6.23 -3.76 -4.71
CA GLU A 70 7.30 -3.72 -5.72
C GLU A 70 7.32 -2.39 -6.47
N ALA A 71 6.17 -1.91 -6.94
CA ALA A 71 6.07 -0.64 -7.66
C ALA A 71 6.43 0.55 -6.78
N SER A 72 6.04 0.53 -5.50
CA SER A 72 6.33 1.62 -4.56
C SER A 72 7.84 1.77 -4.39
N LEU A 73 8.55 0.67 -4.16
CA LEU A 73 10.03 0.64 -4.07
C LEU A 73 10.72 1.03 -5.39
N GLU A 74 10.10 0.74 -6.54
CA GLU A 74 10.62 1.15 -7.85
C GLU A 74 10.48 2.68 -8.06
N SER A 75 9.48 3.33 -7.45
CA SER A 75 9.21 4.77 -7.59
C SER A 75 9.75 5.67 -6.48
N GLY A 76 10.17 5.13 -5.32
CA GLY A 76 10.67 5.91 -4.19
C GLY A 76 11.06 5.07 -2.98
#